data_AF-A0A9P6STL7-F1
#
_entry.id   AF-A0A9P6STL7-F1
#
_cell.length_a   1.000
_cell.length_b   1.000
_cell.length_c   1.000
_cell.angle_alpha   90.00
_cell.angle_beta   90.00
_cell.angle_gamma   90.00
#
_symmetry.space_group_name_H-M   'P 1'
#
loop_
_entity.id
_entity.type
_entity.pdbx_description
1 polymer ?
#
loop_
_entity_poly.entity_id
_entity_poly.type
_entity_poly.pdbx_seq_one_letter_code
_entity_poly.pdbx_strand_id
1 'polypeptide(L)'
;MADKDLQLLDNVELRFALAETDPQLEKTLNTFLCPILLKLASPVEAVRSKVIAILTHINKRVRPKPEISLPVTALLQQFSTNTSVLVKNFTLIYIEIGFERISLEDKLTALPQLIKGISQRPVAQQTTLVHLILPTLSQVKQFNEDNTTADPYDFATNPSDAICLLLRFQDVLLYRQPIVGAKTFVQVASDGAPSSPLAGSSTAQPAPSTLPPPDGMSPQSVLYTTYNGKATWSTSSELKNIKIGALRFICSTTAFPDSLPAKVHLERFIALIAATGDAYHEASSMGDDGLKRIKQPDLEDKAFIDRLYQMYQGSNRGKPIPGQEDVFRQQSSNVVKLRIMGYLSKSKIASESFPSALQISFDCLYGPNTNTKLVMAGMAFVQWIARMSSQAAITPIAPVLVSGLLKYTRENEEAVGLDSDAAKGFAYVALSLISKR
;
A
#
# COMPACT_ATOMS: atom_id res chain seq x y z
N MET A 1 39.80 -2.36 25.36
CA MET A 1 38.47 -2.93 25.03
C MET A 1 38.41 -3.41 23.59
N ALA A 2 38.91 -2.64 22.60
CA ALA A 2 38.97 -3.03 21.19
C ALA A 2 39.65 -4.39 20.94
N ASP A 3 40.83 -4.64 21.52
CA ASP A 3 41.57 -5.88 21.29
C ASP A 3 40.87 -7.13 21.84
N LYS A 4 40.17 -7.01 22.98
CA LYS A 4 39.36 -8.10 23.54
C LYS A 4 38.17 -8.43 22.63
N ASP A 5 37.51 -7.42 22.08
CA ASP A 5 36.40 -7.62 21.16
C ASP A 5 36.86 -8.28 19.85
N LEU A 6 38.03 -7.89 19.33
CA LEU A 6 38.63 -8.51 18.14
C LEU A 6 39.00 -9.97 18.41
N GLN A 7 39.65 -10.28 19.54
CA GLN A 7 39.96 -11.66 19.92
C GLN A 7 38.70 -12.52 20.05
N LEU A 8 37.62 -11.99 20.61
CA LEU A 8 36.34 -12.72 20.69
C LEU A 8 35.75 -12.97 19.30
N LEU A 9 35.83 -12.00 18.39
CA LEU A 9 35.37 -12.17 17.01
C LEU A 9 36.22 -13.20 16.24
N ASP A 10 37.55 -13.23 16.43
CA ASP A 10 38.42 -14.24 15.83
C ASP A 10 38.07 -15.64 16.34
N ASN A 11 37.78 -15.78 17.64
CA ASN A 11 37.33 -17.05 18.22
C ASN A 11 35.99 -17.50 17.65
N VAL A 12 35.05 -16.57 17.46
CA VAL A 12 33.74 -16.88 16.88
C VAL A 12 33.87 -17.23 15.39
N GLU A 13 34.71 -16.52 14.63
CA GLU A 13 35.01 -16.84 13.24
C GLU A 13 35.62 -18.23 13.10
N LEU A 14 36.57 -18.60 13.96
CA LEU A 14 37.14 -19.94 14.00
C LEU A 14 36.07 -21.01 14.27
N ARG A 15 35.13 -20.75 15.20
CA ARG A 15 34.01 -21.68 15.46
C ARG A 15 33.12 -21.86 14.25
N PHE A 16 32.86 -20.81 13.47
CA PHE A 16 32.17 -20.95 12.20
C PHE A 16 33.00 -21.76 11.21
N ALA A 17 34.30 -21.49 11.07
CA ALA A 17 35.19 -22.22 10.17
C ALA A 17 35.24 -23.73 10.48
N LEU A 18 35.22 -24.10 11.77
CA LEU A 18 35.26 -25.49 12.23
C LEU A 18 33.93 -26.24 12.14
N ALA A 19 32.82 -25.54 11.90
CA ALA A 19 31.53 -26.20 11.72
C ALA A 19 31.46 -26.83 10.32
N GLU A 20 31.81 -28.10 10.16
CA GLU A 20 31.88 -28.75 8.84
C GLU A 20 30.50 -29.23 8.35
N THR A 21 29.61 -29.60 9.28
CA THR A 21 28.28 -30.11 8.95
C THR A 21 27.20 -29.04 9.13
N ASP A 22 26.08 -29.18 8.40
CA ASP A 22 24.97 -28.24 8.45
C ASP A 22 24.33 -28.12 9.85
N PRO A 23 24.14 -29.22 10.62
CA PRO A 23 23.65 -29.13 12.01
C PRO A 23 24.62 -28.39 12.96
N GLN A 24 25.94 -28.55 12.76
CA GLN A 24 26.93 -27.82 13.56
C GLN A 24 26.92 -26.33 13.24
N LEU A 25 26.77 -25.98 11.96
CA LEU A 25 26.64 -24.59 11.53
C LEU A 25 25.38 -23.96 12.11
N GLU A 26 24.24 -24.66 12.07
CA GLU A 26 22.98 -24.21 12.66
C GLU A 26 23.10 -23.94 14.16
N LYS A 27 23.68 -24.88 14.93
CA LYS A 27 23.93 -24.70 16.37
C LYS A 27 24.80 -23.47 16.65
N THR A 28 25.81 -23.24 15.81
CA THR A 28 26.73 -22.10 15.92
C THR A 28 26.00 -20.79 15.59
N LEU A 29 25.14 -20.77 14.56
CA LEU A 29 24.30 -19.63 14.20
C LEU A 29 23.32 -19.27 15.33
N ASN A 30 22.63 -20.26 15.90
CA ASN A 30 21.68 -20.05 17.00
C ASN A 30 22.35 -19.44 18.24
N THR A 31 23.63 -19.72 18.47
CA THR A 31 24.37 -19.21 19.62
C THR A 31 25.00 -17.83 19.37
N PHE A 32 25.62 -17.62 18.21
CA PHE A 32 26.51 -16.48 17.99
C PHE A 32 25.98 -15.42 17.01
N LEU A 33 24.97 -15.71 16.19
CA LEU A 33 24.51 -14.75 15.16
C LEU A 33 24.02 -13.43 15.76
N CYS A 34 23.12 -13.49 16.75
CA CYS A 34 22.61 -12.28 17.42
C CYS A 34 23.73 -11.48 18.13
N PRO A 35 24.58 -12.10 18.99
CA PRO A 35 25.72 -11.42 19.59
C PRO A 35 26.67 -10.75 18.60
N ILE A 36 26.97 -11.39 17.46
CA ILE A 36 27.83 -10.80 16.41
C ILE A 36 27.18 -9.57 15.82
N LEU A 37 25.88 -9.63 15.50
CA LEU A 37 25.14 -8.50 14.95
C LEU A 37 25.15 -7.31 15.91
N LEU A 38 25.05 -7.52 17.22
CA LEU A 38 25.16 -6.43 18.21
C LEU A 38 26.50 -5.71 18.14
N LYS A 39 27.59 -6.40 17.77
CA LYS A 39 28.93 -5.80 17.65
C LYS A 39 29.07 -4.85 16.46
N LEU A 40 28.11 -4.81 15.52
CA LEU A 40 28.04 -3.75 14.49
C LEU A 40 27.83 -2.35 15.10
N ALA A 41 27.28 -2.25 16.32
CA ALA A 41 27.16 -0.97 17.03
C ALA A 41 28.45 -0.54 17.75
N SER A 42 29.55 -1.29 17.61
CA SER A 42 30.83 -0.92 18.23
C SER A 42 31.35 0.41 17.68
N PRO A 43 31.91 1.30 18.54
CA PRO A 43 32.52 2.55 18.10
C PRO A 43 33.80 2.33 17.29
N VAL A 44 34.41 1.14 17.37
CA VAL A 44 35.68 0.82 16.72
C VAL A 44 35.43 0.31 15.30
N GLU A 45 35.99 0.99 14.30
CA GLU A 45 35.85 0.59 12.89
C GLU A 45 36.40 -0.79 12.59
N ALA A 46 37.59 -1.14 13.10
CA ALA A 46 38.17 -2.47 12.92
C ALA A 46 37.23 -3.61 13.38
N VAL A 47 36.53 -3.42 14.50
CA VAL A 47 35.54 -4.38 15.01
C VAL A 47 34.36 -4.50 14.05
N ARG A 48 33.82 -3.39 13.56
CA ARG A 48 32.71 -3.38 12.59
C ARG A 48 33.10 -4.06 11.27
N SER A 49 34.27 -3.75 10.74
CA SER A 49 34.79 -4.36 9.50
C SER A 49 34.99 -5.86 9.65
N LYS A 50 35.52 -6.31 10.79
CA LYS A 50 35.65 -7.74 11.11
C LYS A 50 34.28 -8.44 11.17
N VAL A 51 33.28 -7.83 11.82
CA VAL A 51 31.92 -8.38 11.86
C VAL A 51 31.35 -8.52 10.44
N ILE A 52 31.49 -7.50 9.59
CA ILE A 52 31.00 -7.56 8.19
C ILE A 52 31.69 -8.69 7.40
N ALA A 53 32.99 -8.90 7.60
CA ALA A 53 33.72 -10.02 7.00
C ALA A 53 33.14 -11.37 7.44
N ILE A 54 32.92 -11.57 8.75
CA ILE A 54 32.29 -12.79 9.30
C ILE A 54 30.89 -12.99 8.71
N LEU A 55 30.06 -11.95 8.66
CA LEU A 55 28.71 -12.02 8.08
C LEU A 55 28.76 -12.38 6.58
N THR A 56 29.79 -11.94 5.85
CA THR A 56 30.02 -12.31 4.44
C THR A 56 30.31 -13.80 4.31
N HIS A 57 31.16 -14.36 5.18
CA HIS A 57 31.44 -15.80 5.22
C HIS A 57 30.19 -16.62 5.59
N ILE A 58 29.40 -16.15 6.56
CA ILE A 58 28.11 -16.76 6.92
C ILE A 58 27.17 -16.76 5.71
N ASN A 59 27.02 -15.63 5.01
CA ASN A 59 26.13 -15.52 3.86
C ASN A 59 26.49 -16.49 2.72
N LYS A 60 27.79 -16.67 2.44
CA LYS A 60 28.27 -17.62 1.42
C LYS A 60 27.90 -19.08 1.74
N ARG A 61 27.74 -19.41 3.02
CA ARG A 61 27.43 -20.79 3.47
C ARG A 61 25.94 -21.03 3.67
N VAL A 62 25.22 -20.02 4.17
CA VAL A 62 23.79 -20.12 4.50
C VAL A 62 22.90 -19.96 3.26
N ARG A 63 23.24 -19.07 2.32
CA ARG A 63 22.39 -18.80 1.14
C ARG A 63 22.21 -20.01 0.20
N PRO A 64 23.24 -20.81 -0.12
CA PRO A 64 23.07 -21.95 -1.02
C PRO A 64 22.28 -23.11 -0.41
N LYS A 65 22.13 -23.14 0.91
CA LYS A 65 21.53 -24.26 1.66
C LYS A 65 20.28 -23.80 2.41
N PRO A 66 19.08 -23.96 1.81
CA PRO A 66 17.82 -23.52 2.42
C PRO A 66 17.42 -24.34 3.66
N GLU A 67 17.99 -25.54 3.84
CA GLU A 67 17.71 -26.42 4.99
C GLU A 67 18.28 -25.90 6.32
N ILE A 68 19.27 -25.00 6.28
CA ILE A 68 19.86 -24.45 7.51
C ILE A 68 18.88 -23.46 8.14
N SER A 69 18.43 -23.76 9.35
CA SER A 69 17.52 -22.88 10.09
C SER A 69 18.27 -21.70 10.72
N LEU A 70 17.59 -20.56 10.83
CA LEU A 70 18.11 -19.37 11.51
C LEU A 70 17.27 -19.08 12.77
N PRO A 71 17.84 -18.42 13.79
CA PRO A 71 17.14 -18.11 15.03
C PRO A 71 16.18 -16.92 14.85
N VAL A 72 15.11 -17.10 14.05
CA VAL A 72 14.17 -16.03 13.66
C VAL A 72 13.55 -15.34 14.87
N THR A 73 13.11 -16.08 15.88
CA THR A 73 12.53 -15.51 17.11
C THR A 73 13.50 -14.58 17.85
N ALA A 74 14.77 -15.00 18.00
CA ALA A 74 15.78 -14.16 18.64
C ALA A 74 16.13 -12.93 17.78
N LEU A 75 16.18 -13.09 16.45
CA LEU A 75 16.41 -11.98 15.52
C LEU A 75 15.27 -10.96 15.57
N LEU A 76 14.00 -11.39 15.64
CA LEU A 76 12.84 -10.51 15.77
C LEU A 76 12.85 -9.72 17.09
N GLN A 77 13.22 -10.39 18.19
CA GLN A 77 13.40 -9.73 19.48
C GLN A 77 14.52 -8.68 19.43
N GLN A 78 15.66 -9.02 18.82
CA GLN A 78 16.77 -8.08 18.64
C GLN A 78 16.37 -6.90 17.74
N PHE A 79 15.66 -7.16 16.65
CA PHE A 79 15.20 -6.13 15.71
C PHE A 79 14.23 -5.13 16.36
N SER A 80 13.46 -5.59 17.35
CA SER A 80 12.51 -4.75 18.10
C SER A 80 13.17 -3.95 19.22
N THR A 81 14.13 -4.54 19.93
CA THR A 81 14.74 -3.95 21.14
C THR A 81 15.95 -3.06 20.85
N ASN A 82 16.69 -3.31 19.77
CA ASN A 82 17.90 -2.56 19.47
C ASN A 82 17.57 -1.12 19.02
N THR A 83 18.48 -0.17 19.24
CA THR A 83 18.36 1.22 18.81
C THR A 83 19.24 1.56 17.59
N SER A 84 20.29 0.79 17.34
CA SER A 84 21.22 1.03 16.24
C SER A 84 20.59 0.68 14.88
N VAL A 85 20.54 1.67 13.99
CA VAL A 85 20.04 1.52 12.61
C VAL A 85 20.84 0.47 11.84
N LEU A 86 22.17 0.44 12.01
CA LEU A 86 23.05 -0.52 11.35
C LEU A 86 22.72 -1.95 11.80
N VAL A 87 22.59 -2.17 13.11
CA VAL A 87 22.23 -3.50 13.64
C VAL A 87 20.85 -3.93 13.14
N LYS A 88 19.86 -3.02 13.14
CA LYS A 88 18.51 -3.33 12.62
C LYS A 88 18.52 -3.74 11.16
N ASN A 89 19.23 -3.00 10.29
CA ASN A 89 19.30 -3.30 8.86
C ASN A 89 19.93 -4.67 8.60
N PHE A 90 21.05 -4.99 9.26
CA PHE A 90 21.68 -6.31 9.11
C PHE A 90 20.85 -7.43 9.73
N THR A 91 20.21 -7.20 10.89
CA THR A 91 19.30 -8.16 11.52
C THR A 91 18.13 -8.49 10.58
N LEU A 92 17.56 -7.48 9.90
CA LEU A 92 16.45 -7.66 8.98
C LEU A 92 16.81 -8.55 7.77
N ILE A 93 18.04 -8.48 7.27
CA ILE A 93 18.52 -9.38 6.20
C ILE A 93 18.45 -10.85 6.66
N TYR A 94 18.87 -11.15 7.89
CA TYR A 94 18.82 -12.50 8.42
C TYR A 94 17.39 -12.94 8.79
N ILE A 95 16.52 -12.00 9.18
CA ILE A 95 15.09 -12.27 9.30
C ILE A 95 14.53 -12.65 7.93
N GLU A 96 14.78 -11.89 6.87
CA GLU A 96 14.30 -12.20 5.52
C GLU A 96 14.75 -13.61 5.06
N ILE A 97 16.03 -13.94 5.22
CA ILE A 97 16.57 -15.27 4.86
C ILE A 97 15.95 -16.38 5.71
N GLY A 98 15.82 -16.18 7.02
CA GLY A 98 15.31 -17.20 7.95
C GLY A 98 13.80 -17.39 7.83
N PHE A 99 13.07 -16.31 7.55
CA PHE A 99 11.62 -16.31 7.52
C PHE A 99 11.09 -17.11 6.33
N GLU A 100 11.79 -17.16 5.19
CA GLU A 100 11.41 -18.03 4.07
C GLU A 100 11.45 -19.52 4.43
N ARG A 101 12.35 -19.92 5.34
CA ARG A 101 12.69 -21.33 5.66
C ARG A 101 11.82 -21.96 6.74
N ILE A 102 11.18 -21.16 7.57
CA ILE A 102 10.36 -21.66 8.69
C ILE A 102 8.97 -22.12 8.22
N SER A 103 8.35 -22.96 9.04
CA SER A 103 7.01 -23.50 8.82
C SER A 103 5.94 -22.38 8.79
N LEU A 104 4.77 -22.66 8.21
CA LEU A 104 3.67 -21.70 8.23
C LEU A 104 3.21 -21.37 9.66
N GLU A 105 3.19 -22.35 10.56
CA GLU A 105 2.80 -22.16 11.96
C GLU A 105 3.74 -21.19 12.69
N ASP A 106 5.05 -21.33 12.48
CA ASP A 106 6.05 -20.42 13.03
C ASP A 106 5.94 -19.02 12.42
N LYS A 107 5.66 -18.92 11.10
CA LYS A 107 5.43 -17.63 10.43
C LYS A 107 4.25 -16.89 11.05
N LEU A 108 3.15 -17.59 11.31
CA LEU A 108 1.95 -17.02 11.93
C LEU A 108 2.21 -16.58 13.38
N THR A 109 2.96 -17.37 14.14
CA THR A 109 3.37 -17.02 15.51
C THR A 109 4.28 -15.78 15.54
N ALA A 110 5.08 -15.56 14.49
CA ALA A 110 5.96 -14.41 14.34
C ALA A 110 5.27 -13.13 13.81
N LEU A 111 4.07 -13.22 13.21
CA LEU A 111 3.37 -12.08 12.62
C LEU A 111 3.20 -10.88 13.59
N PRO A 112 2.74 -11.07 14.84
CA PRO A 112 2.64 -9.96 15.80
C PRO A 112 3.95 -9.21 16.00
N GLN A 113 5.08 -9.92 16.05
CA GLN A 113 6.39 -9.28 16.24
C GLN A 113 6.88 -8.54 14.99
N LEU A 114 6.55 -9.03 13.78
CA LEU A 114 6.86 -8.33 12.53
C LEU A 114 6.08 -7.02 12.40
N ILE A 115 4.82 -7.03 12.83
CA ILE A 115 3.90 -5.89 12.73
C ILE A 115 4.20 -4.82 13.78
N LYS A 116 4.66 -5.23 14.96
CA LYS A 116 4.91 -4.31 16.07
C LYS A 116 5.90 -3.19 15.69
N GLY A 117 5.42 -1.96 15.80
CA GLY A 117 6.15 -0.73 15.52
C GLY A 117 6.42 -0.50 14.04
N ILE A 118 5.76 -1.21 13.11
CA ILE A 118 6.00 -1.07 11.66
C ILE A 118 5.86 0.37 11.19
N SER A 119 4.90 1.13 11.72
CA SER A 119 4.65 2.52 11.32
C SER A 119 5.79 3.49 11.65
N GLN A 120 6.62 3.15 12.65
CA GLN A 120 7.74 3.99 13.10
C GLN A 120 9.06 3.66 12.39
N ARG A 121 9.08 2.61 11.57
CA ARG A 121 10.30 2.15 10.89
C ARG A 121 10.54 2.93 9.59
N PRO A 122 11.80 3.06 9.15
CA PRO A 122 12.11 3.60 7.82
C PRO A 122 11.38 2.84 6.72
N VAL A 123 11.00 3.54 5.64
CA VAL A 123 10.16 2.97 4.58
C VAL A 123 10.78 1.71 3.96
N ALA A 124 12.10 1.65 3.78
CA ALA A 124 12.77 0.44 3.29
C ALA A 124 12.51 -0.79 4.18
N GLN A 125 12.56 -0.62 5.51
CA GLN A 125 12.27 -1.71 6.45
C GLN A 125 10.79 -2.07 6.45
N GLN A 126 9.89 -1.07 6.38
CA GLN A 126 8.44 -1.32 6.23
C GLN A 126 8.18 -2.17 4.99
N THR A 127 8.79 -1.83 3.86
CA THR A 127 8.65 -2.58 2.60
C THR A 127 9.08 -4.02 2.80
N THR A 128 10.28 -4.30 3.32
CA THR A 128 10.72 -5.68 3.57
C THR A 128 9.75 -6.43 4.49
N LEU A 129 9.31 -5.83 5.60
CA LEU A 129 8.37 -6.46 6.53
C LEU A 129 7.02 -6.80 5.87
N VAL A 130 6.45 -5.88 5.09
CA VAL A 130 5.21 -6.13 4.33
C VAL A 130 5.39 -7.28 3.33
N HIS A 131 6.56 -7.41 2.72
CA HIS A 131 6.86 -8.50 1.79
C HIS A 131 7.12 -9.86 2.47
N LEU A 132 7.35 -9.89 3.79
CA LEU A 132 7.29 -11.11 4.59
C LEU A 132 5.85 -11.44 5.02
N ILE A 133 5.06 -10.41 5.35
CA ILE A 133 3.68 -10.56 5.79
C ILE A 133 2.78 -11.05 4.65
N LEU A 134 2.81 -10.42 3.48
CA LEU A 134 1.89 -10.71 2.37
C LEU A 134 1.89 -12.20 1.91
N PRO A 135 3.05 -12.83 1.63
CA PRO A 135 3.08 -14.25 1.26
C PRO A 135 2.63 -15.17 2.40
N THR A 136 2.86 -14.77 3.66
CA THR A 136 2.36 -15.52 4.83
C THR A 136 0.83 -15.48 4.86
N LEU A 137 0.24 -14.30 4.72
CA LEU A 137 -1.21 -14.14 4.70
C LEU A 137 -1.87 -14.87 3.52
N SER A 138 -1.21 -14.98 2.36
CA SER A 138 -1.76 -15.72 1.21
C SER A 138 -1.90 -17.22 1.45
N GLN A 139 -1.12 -17.78 2.39
CA GLN A 139 -1.17 -19.20 2.75
C GLN A 139 -2.26 -19.49 3.80
N VAL A 140 -2.79 -18.46 4.47
CA VAL A 140 -3.87 -18.59 5.44
C VAL A 140 -5.20 -18.74 4.72
N LYS A 141 -5.86 -19.88 4.90
CA LYS A 141 -7.18 -20.15 4.32
C LYS A 141 -8.30 -19.49 5.12
N GLN A 142 -8.20 -19.53 6.44
CA GLN A 142 -9.17 -18.95 7.38
C GLN A 142 -8.39 -18.40 8.59
N PHE A 143 -8.78 -17.23 9.07
CA PHE A 143 -8.34 -16.74 10.37
C PHE A 143 -9.33 -17.29 11.40
N ASN A 144 -8.83 -17.82 12.53
CA ASN A 144 -9.70 -18.27 13.60
C ASN A 144 -10.50 -17.08 14.12
N GLU A 145 -11.81 -17.09 13.87
CA GLU A 145 -12.79 -16.13 14.39
C GLU A 145 -13.26 -16.61 15.77
N ASP A 146 -12.33 -17.03 16.62
CA ASP A 146 -12.65 -17.25 18.02
C ASP A 146 -13.12 -15.89 18.56
N ASN A 147 -14.29 -15.84 19.21
CA ASN A 147 -14.92 -14.64 19.78
C ASN A 147 -14.08 -13.96 20.90
N THR A 148 -12.77 -14.20 20.92
CA THR A 148 -11.81 -13.54 21.78
C THR A 148 -11.70 -12.07 21.40
N THR A 149 -11.89 -11.19 22.39
CA THR A 149 -11.55 -9.76 22.37
C THR A 149 -10.03 -9.52 22.35
N ALA A 150 -9.24 -10.57 22.12
CA ALA A 150 -7.80 -10.48 22.07
C ALA A 150 -7.41 -9.62 20.86
N ASP A 151 -6.58 -8.62 21.10
CA ASP A 151 -5.92 -7.83 20.06
C ASP A 151 -4.50 -8.39 19.89
N PRO A 152 -4.31 -9.45 19.08
CA PRO A 152 -3.02 -10.14 18.97
C PRO A 152 -1.92 -9.26 18.35
N TYR A 153 -2.30 -8.17 17.69
CA TYR A 153 -1.37 -7.25 17.01
C TYR A 153 -1.12 -5.95 17.78
N ASP A 154 -1.76 -5.77 18.95
CA ASP A 154 -1.65 -4.58 19.81
C ASP A 154 -2.01 -3.27 19.07
N PHE A 155 -2.98 -3.34 18.16
CA PHE A 155 -3.49 -2.21 17.38
C PHE A 155 -4.30 -1.21 18.21
N ALA A 156 -4.86 -1.63 19.35
CA ALA A 156 -5.53 -0.74 20.29
C ALA A 156 -4.54 0.26 20.90
N THR A 157 -3.35 -0.22 21.29
CA THR A 157 -2.27 0.63 21.82
C THR A 157 -1.55 1.37 20.69
N ASN A 158 -1.32 0.70 19.55
CA ASN A 158 -0.53 1.22 18.43
C ASN A 158 -1.35 1.28 17.11
N PRO A 159 -2.39 2.12 17.01
CA PRO A 159 -3.28 2.15 15.85
C PRO A 159 -2.58 2.59 14.55
N SER A 160 -1.46 3.30 14.65
CA SER A 160 -0.64 3.68 13.50
C SER A 160 -0.06 2.47 12.76
N ASP A 161 0.22 1.36 13.45
CA ASP A 161 0.72 0.14 12.82
C ASP A 161 -0.36 -0.51 11.94
N ALA A 162 -1.59 -0.57 12.43
CA ALA A 162 -2.75 -1.02 11.67
C ALA A 162 -2.97 -0.14 10.42
N ILE A 163 -2.96 1.18 10.60
CA ILE A 163 -3.13 2.13 9.50
C ILE A 163 -2.01 1.98 8.46
N CYS A 164 -0.76 1.81 8.90
CA CYS A 164 0.38 1.60 8.02
C CYS A 164 0.17 0.34 7.15
N LEU A 165 -0.24 -0.78 7.74
CA LEU A 165 -0.54 -2.01 7.01
C LEU A 165 -1.71 -1.84 6.05
N LEU A 166 -2.82 -1.24 6.49
CA LEU A 166 -4.01 -1.02 5.66
C LEU A 166 -3.70 -0.17 4.43
N LEU A 167 -2.86 0.87 4.56
CA LEU A 167 -2.40 1.67 3.42
C LEU A 167 -1.55 0.86 2.44
N ARG A 168 -0.69 -0.04 2.95
CA ARG A 168 0.13 -0.93 2.11
C ARG A 168 -0.73 -2.00 1.42
N PHE A 169 -1.72 -2.54 2.11
CA PHE A 169 -2.67 -3.48 1.50
C PHE A 169 -3.58 -2.78 0.48
N GLN A 170 -3.98 -1.54 0.72
CA GLN A 170 -4.66 -0.73 -0.29
C GLN A 170 -3.82 -0.63 -1.57
N ASP A 171 -2.51 -0.35 -1.46
CA ASP A 171 -1.61 -0.29 -2.62
C ASP A 171 -1.53 -1.64 -3.35
N VAL A 172 -1.51 -2.76 -2.64
CA VAL A 172 -1.54 -4.12 -3.22
C VAL A 172 -2.86 -4.40 -3.93
N LEU A 173 -3.99 -3.97 -3.36
CA LEU A 173 -5.32 -4.18 -3.93
C LEU A 173 -5.53 -3.34 -5.21
N LEU A 174 -5.00 -2.11 -5.23
CA LEU A 174 -5.02 -1.24 -6.41
C LEU A 174 -4.05 -1.70 -7.51
N TYR A 175 -3.00 -2.45 -7.16
CA TYR A 175 -2.01 -2.91 -8.12
C TYR A 175 -2.60 -3.84 -9.17
N ARG A 176 -2.25 -3.59 -10.42
CA ARG A 176 -2.57 -4.41 -11.58
C ARG A 176 -1.28 -4.82 -12.27
N GLN A 177 -1.24 -6.06 -12.75
CA GLN A 177 -0.10 -6.55 -13.51
C GLN A 177 0.06 -5.72 -14.78
N PRO A 178 1.29 -5.35 -15.16
CA PRO A 178 1.55 -4.79 -16.48
C PRO A 178 1.05 -5.76 -17.56
N ILE A 179 0.38 -5.24 -18.58
CA ILE A 179 -0.06 -6.04 -19.72
C ILE A 179 1.19 -6.60 -20.41
N VAL A 180 1.21 -7.91 -20.67
CA VAL A 180 2.32 -8.61 -21.35
C VAL A 180 2.64 -7.88 -22.67
N GLY A 181 3.89 -7.41 -22.82
CA GLY A 181 4.35 -6.62 -23.97
C GLY A 181 4.49 -5.12 -23.72
N ALA A 182 4.00 -4.61 -22.59
CA ALA A 182 4.21 -3.23 -22.16
C ALA A 182 5.54 -3.10 -21.39
N LYS A 183 6.38 -2.10 -21.73
CA LYS A 183 7.69 -1.89 -21.07
C LYS A 183 7.49 -1.65 -19.56
N THR A 184 8.11 -2.49 -18.73
CA THR A 184 7.99 -2.46 -17.28
C THR A 184 8.60 -1.19 -16.66
N PHE A 185 8.05 -0.77 -15.51
CA PHE A 185 8.67 0.17 -14.60
C PHE A 185 9.92 -0.44 -13.98
N VAL A 186 11.05 -0.44 -14.68
CA VAL A 186 12.33 -0.83 -14.08
C VAL A 186 13.33 0.30 -14.27
N GLN A 187 13.47 1.14 -13.24
CA GLN A 187 14.74 1.79 -12.97
C GLN A 187 15.53 0.88 -12.03
N VAL A 188 16.53 0.21 -12.57
CA VAL A 188 17.71 -0.20 -11.78
C VAL A 188 18.90 0.45 -12.45
N ALA A 189 19.32 1.61 -11.92
CA ALA A 189 20.70 2.00 -11.97
C ALA A 189 21.44 1.12 -10.96
N SER A 190 22.23 0.16 -11.44
CA SER A 190 23.16 -0.59 -10.58
C SER A 190 24.39 0.29 -10.33
N ASP A 191 24.57 0.71 -9.09
CA ASP A 191 25.85 1.23 -8.60
C ASP A 191 26.94 0.14 -8.72
N GLY A 192 28.03 0.45 -9.43
CA GLY A 192 29.16 -0.45 -9.63
C GLY A 192 30.35 0.13 -10.40
N ALA A 193 31.15 0.96 -9.71
CA ALA A 193 32.57 1.31 -9.92
C ALA A 193 33.00 2.28 -11.07
N PRO A 194 34.06 3.10 -10.87
CA PRO A 194 34.46 4.18 -11.77
C PRO A 194 35.53 3.74 -12.79
N SER A 195 35.37 4.11 -14.07
CA SER A 195 36.48 4.08 -15.05
C SER A 195 36.36 5.22 -16.08
N SER A 196 37.32 6.14 -16.00
CA SER A 196 37.88 7.15 -16.92
C SER A 196 37.12 7.78 -18.11
N PRO A 197 37.46 9.05 -18.45
CA PRO A 197 36.81 9.86 -19.47
C PRO A 197 37.47 9.70 -20.85
N LEU A 198 36.69 9.70 -21.94
CA LEU A 198 37.04 10.34 -23.21
C LEU A 198 35.93 10.20 -24.27
N ALA A 199 35.84 11.26 -25.09
CA ALA A 199 35.13 11.42 -26.36
C ALA A 199 33.62 11.71 -26.30
N GLY A 200 33.30 12.96 -26.63
CA GLY A 200 31.95 13.48 -26.71
C GLY A 200 31.19 13.06 -27.96
N SER A 201 29.88 13.03 -27.81
CA SER A 201 28.93 13.50 -28.82
C SER A 201 27.61 13.79 -28.10
N SER A 202 27.21 15.06 -28.15
CA SER A 202 25.92 15.53 -27.65
C SER A 202 24.81 15.00 -28.55
N THR A 203 24.20 13.89 -28.12
CA THR A 203 22.84 13.55 -28.52
C THR A 203 22.02 13.52 -27.25
N ALA A 204 21.07 14.46 -27.15
CA ALA A 204 20.08 14.45 -26.09
C ALA A 204 19.28 13.15 -26.24
N GLN A 205 19.55 12.17 -25.38
CA GLN A 205 18.76 10.96 -25.31
C GLN A 205 17.32 11.35 -24.93
N PRO A 206 16.30 10.88 -25.68
CA PRO A 206 14.92 11.06 -25.24
C PRO A 206 14.73 10.29 -23.93
N ALA A 207 14.20 10.96 -22.91
CA ALA A 207 13.87 10.35 -21.63
C ALA A 207 13.03 9.07 -21.87
N PRO A 208 13.34 7.93 -21.22
CA PRO A 208 12.57 6.72 -21.41
C PRO A 208 11.13 6.96 -20.94
N SER A 209 10.18 6.78 -21.86
CA SER A 209 8.75 6.90 -21.58
C SER A 209 8.31 5.79 -20.62
N THR A 210 8.17 6.12 -19.34
CA THR A 210 7.58 5.27 -18.32
C THR A 210 6.07 5.19 -18.57
N LEU A 211 5.48 3.99 -18.52
CA LEU A 211 4.02 3.87 -18.51
C LEU A 211 3.46 4.64 -17.30
N PRO A 212 2.22 5.14 -17.34
CA PRO A 212 1.58 5.68 -16.14
C PRO A 212 1.34 4.54 -15.13
N PRO A 213 1.42 4.82 -13.81
CA PRO A 213 1.14 3.80 -12.79
C PRO A 213 -0.35 3.43 -12.83
N PRO A 214 -0.74 2.26 -12.28
CA PRO A 214 -2.14 1.85 -12.20
C PRO A 214 -3.03 2.90 -11.51
N ASP A 215 -4.33 2.88 -11.84
CA ASP A 215 -5.34 3.74 -11.24
C ASP A 215 -5.25 3.73 -9.70
N GLY A 216 -5.29 4.91 -9.06
CA GLY A 216 -5.18 5.06 -7.61
C GLY A 216 -3.77 4.92 -7.01
N MET A 217 -2.77 4.51 -7.81
CA MET A 217 -1.39 4.34 -7.38
C MET A 217 -0.50 5.50 -7.82
N SER A 218 0.59 5.71 -7.06
CA SER A 218 1.74 6.53 -7.47
C SER A 218 2.89 5.65 -7.97
N PRO A 219 3.85 6.19 -8.74
CA PRO A 219 5.06 5.45 -9.12
C PRO A 219 5.78 4.85 -7.91
N GLN A 220 5.91 5.62 -6.83
CA GLN A 220 6.53 5.16 -5.59
C GLN A 220 5.76 4.00 -4.94
N SER A 221 4.42 4.05 -4.93
CA SER A 221 3.62 2.94 -4.40
C SER A 221 3.76 1.66 -5.22
N VAL A 222 3.96 1.76 -6.54
CA VAL A 222 4.26 0.60 -7.40
C VAL A 222 5.61 0.00 -7.02
N LEU A 223 6.64 0.83 -6.81
CA LEU A 223 7.95 0.36 -6.36
C LEU A 223 7.87 -0.34 -4.99
N TYR A 224 7.09 0.20 -4.06
CA TYR A 224 6.86 -0.46 -2.78
C TYR A 224 6.14 -1.80 -2.97
N THR A 225 5.01 -1.83 -3.68
CA THR A 225 4.22 -3.06 -3.89
C THR A 225 4.99 -4.15 -4.63
N THR A 226 5.90 -3.79 -5.53
CA THR A 226 6.71 -4.76 -6.29
C THR A 226 8.03 -5.11 -5.61
N TYR A 227 8.32 -4.53 -4.44
CA TYR A 227 9.61 -4.59 -3.77
C TYR A 227 10.79 -4.23 -4.69
N ASN A 228 10.66 -3.13 -5.43
CA ASN A 228 11.59 -2.74 -6.50
C ASN A 228 11.83 -3.88 -7.50
N GLY A 229 10.76 -4.58 -7.88
CA GLY A 229 10.80 -5.73 -8.80
C GLY A 229 11.27 -7.06 -8.20
N LYS A 230 11.61 -7.11 -6.90
CA LYS A 230 12.03 -8.37 -6.23
C LYS A 230 10.87 -9.30 -5.89
N ALA A 231 9.66 -8.76 -5.79
CA ALA A 231 8.47 -9.55 -5.46
C ALA A 231 8.04 -10.40 -6.67
N THR A 232 8.41 -11.68 -6.68
CA THR A 232 8.06 -12.64 -7.76
C THR A 232 6.56 -12.76 -7.98
N TRP A 233 5.78 -12.68 -6.91
CA TRP A 233 4.31 -12.71 -6.95
C TRP A 233 3.68 -11.53 -7.69
N SER A 234 4.41 -10.41 -7.87
CA SER A 234 3.87 -9.21 -8.52
C SER A 234 3.66 -9.36 -10.03
N THR A 235 4.30 -10.36 -10.63
CA THR A 235 4.21 -10.67 -12.07
C THR A 235 3.70 -12.08 -12.36
N SER A 236 3.42 -12.88 -11.33
CA SER A 236 2.96 -14.27 -11.45
C SER A 236 1.45 -14.41 -11.20
N SER A 237 0.88 -15.59 -11.43
CA SER A 237 -0.51 -15.88 -11.06
C SER A 237 -0.76 -15.83 -9.54
N GLU A 238 0.29 -15.78 -8.72
CA GLU A 238 0.21 -15.72 -7.25
C GLU A 238 -0.33 -14.38 -6.74
N LEU A 239 -0.28 -13.30 -7.54
CA LEU A 239 -0.83 -11.99 -7.15
C LEU A 239 -2.27 -12.10 -6.64
N LYS A 240 -3.08 -12.95 -7.27
CA LYS A 240 -4.46 -13.22 -6.84
C LYS A 240 -4.49 -13.70 -5.39
N ASN A 241 -3.64 -14.68 -5.03
CA ASN A 241 -3.59 -15.25 -3.69
C ASN A 241 -3.05 -14.24 -2.67
N ILE A 242 -2.09 -13.41 -3.05
CA ILE A 242 -1.59 -12.30 -2.22
C ILE A 242 -2.72 -11.33 -1.85
N LYS A 243 -3.49 -10.88 -2.86
CA LYS A 243 -4.64 -9.98 -2.66
C LYS A 243 -5.71 -10.61 -1.79
N ILE A 244 -6.06 -11.87 -2.04
CA ILE A 244 -7.04 -12.61 -1.24
C ILE A 244 -6.55 -12.78 0.21
N GLY A 245 -5.28 -13.10 0.43
CA GLY A 245 -4.69 -13.21 1.77
C GLY A 245 -4.79 -11.90 2.56
N ALA A 246 -4.44 -10.78 1.91
CA ALA A 246 -4.61 -9.45 2.49
C ALA A 246 -6.08 -9.15 2.82
N LEU A 247 -7.02 -9.49 1.92
CA LEU A 247 -8.46 -9.29 2.17
C LEU A 247 -8.99 -10.15 3.31
N ARG A 248 -8.56 -11.41 3.44
CA ARG A 248 -8.92 -12.25 4.59
C ARG A 248 -8.47 -11.62 5.90
N PHE A 249 -7.25 -11.06 5.92
CA PHE A 249 -6.74 -10.35 7.09
C PHE A 249 -7.54 -9.07 7.39
N ILE A 250 -7.80 -8.24 6.37
CA ILE A 250 -8.63 -7.02 6.49
C ILE A 250 -10.03 -7.36 7.00
N CYS A 251 -10.62 -8.46 6.54
CA CYS A 251 -11.97 -8.88 6.95
C CYS A 251 -12.00 -9.61 8.30
N SER A 252 -10.86 -10.01 8.87
CA SER A 252 -10.80 -10.73 10.13
C SER A 252 -11.27 -9.86 11.30
N THR A 253 -12.23 -10.37 12.07
CA THR A 253 -12.69 -9.75 13.34
C THR A 253 -11.67 -9.91 14.47
N THR A 254 -10.84 -10.95 14.41
CA THR A 254 -9.71 -11.15 15.33
C THR A 254 -8.58 -10.16 15.09
N ALA A 255 -8.24 -9.88 13.82
CA ALA A 255 -7.21 -8.88 13.50
C ALA A 255 -7.73 -7.44 13.66
N PHE A 256 -9.02 -7.21 13.40
CA PHE A 256 -9.65 -5.90 13.49
C PHE A 256 -10.95 -5.96 14.30
N PRO A 257 -10.88 -6.13 15.62
CA PRO A 257 -12.07 -6.13 16.47
C PRO A 257 -12.75 -4.75 16.50
N ASP A 258 -14.05 -4.73 16.78
CA ASP A 258 -14.86 -3.50 16.78
C ASP A 258 -14.40 -2.47 17.82
N SER A 259 -13.67 -2.92 18.86
CA SER A 259 -13.08 -2.07 19.90
C SER A 259 -11.95 -1.15 19.40
N LEU A 260 -11.39 -1.40 18.21
CA LEU A 260 -10.31 -0.57 17.66
C LEU A 260 -10.78 0.87 17.37
N PRO A 261 -9.84 1.84 17.37
CA PRO A 261 -10.18 3.24 17.11
C PRO A 261 -10.86 3.46 15.75
N ALA A 262 -11.81 4.40 15.70
CA ALA A 262 -12.59 4.70 14.50
C ALA A 262 -11.73 4.99 13.25
N LYS A 263 -10.55 5.61 13.43
CA LYS A 263 -9.60 5.90 12.33
C LYS A 263 -9.04 4.62 11.68
N VAL A 264 -8.85 3.54 12.46
CA VAL A 264 -8.42 2.24 11.91
C VAL A 264 -9.54 1.65 11.05
N HIS A 265 -10.78 1.67 11.56
CA HIS A 265 -11.96 1.20 10.81
C HIS A 265 -12.23 2.02 9.56
N LEU A 266 -11.94 3.34 9.58
CA LEU A 266 -11.99 4.19 8.40
C LEU A 266 -11.03 3.69 7.32
N GLU A 267 -9.74 3.53 7.62
CA GLU A 267 -8.76 3.04 6.62
C GLU A 267 -9.04 1.59 6.19
N ARG A 268 -9.60 0.77 7.08
CA ARG A 268 -10.10 -0.58 6.76
C ARG A 268 -11.21 -0.52 5.72
N PHE A 269 -12.17 0.40 5.89
CA PHE A 269 -13.25 0.64 4.94
C PHE A 269 -12.71 1.13 3.59
N ILE A 270 -11.72 2.03 3.58
CA ILE A 270 -11.08 2.53 2.36
C ILE A 270 -10.34 1.41 1.59
N ALA A 271 -9.63 0.53 2.30
CA ALA A 271 -8.99 -0.62 1.67
C ALA A 271 -10.02 -1.57 1.01
N LEU A 272 -11.18 -1.77 1.63
CA LEU A 272 -12.26 -2.58 1.05
C LEU A 272 -12.92 -1.90 -0.16
N ILE A 273 -13.07 -0.56 -0.17
CA ILE A 273 -13.49 0.18 -1.38
C ILE A 273 -12.49 -0.07 -2.51
N ALA A 274 -11.19 -0.07 -2.23
CA ALA A 274 -10.16 -0.30 -3.25
C ALA A 274 -10.31 -1.69 -3.88
N ALA A 275 -10.59 -2.70 -3.05
CA ALA A 275 -10.80 -4.08 -3.49
C ALA A 275 -11.98 -4.24 -4.44
N THR A 276 -13.05 -3.43 -4.32
CA THR A 276 -14.20 -3.51 -5.26
C THR A 276 -13.84 -3.20 -6.71
N GLY A 277 -12.69 -2.57 -6.97
CA GLY A 277 -12.17 -2.31 -8.32
C GLY A 277 -11.14 -3.31 -8.82
N ASP A 278 -10.95 -4.43 -8.12
CA ASP A 278 -9.96 -5.43 -8.47
C ASP A 278 -10.31 -6.15 -9.78
N ALA A 279 -9.29 -6.51 -10.55
CA ALA A 279 -9.46 -7.26 -11.80
C ALA A 279 -9.83 -8.74 -11.52
N TYR A 280 -9.44 -9.28 -10.36
CA TYR A 280 -9.85 -10.61 -9.95
C TYR A 280 -11.23 -10.55 -9.30
N HIS A 281 -12.23 -11.17 -9.94
CA HIS A 281 -13.61 -11.19 -9.46
C HIS A 281 -13.74 -11.64 -8.00
N GLU A 282 -12.97 -12.64 -7.58
CA GLU A 282 -12.98 -13.12 -6.19
C GLU A 282 -12.54 -12.04 -5.18
N ALA A 283 -11.48 -11.29 -5.49
CA ALA A 283 -11.03 -10.17 -4.66
C ALA A 283 -12.07 -9.03 -4.64
N SER A 284 -12.65 -8.71 -5.80
CA SER A 284 -13.74 -7.73 -5.91
C SER A 284 -14.95 -8.11 -5.06
N SER A 285 -15.41 -9.36 -5.17
CA SER A 285 -16.55 -9.88 -4.40
C SER A 285 -16.27 -9.87 -2.90
N MET A 286 -15.05 -10.23 -2.48
CA MET A 286 -14.65 -10.13 -1.08
C MET A 286 -14.64 -8.70 -0.55
N GLY A 287 -14.21 -7.73 -1.37
CA GLY A 287 -14.31 -6.30 -1.04
C GLY A 287 -15.76 -5.88 -0.81
N ASP A 288 -16.65 -6.28 -1.73
CA ASP A 288 -18.09 -6.01 -1.65
C ASP A 288 -18.74 -6.60 -0.40
N ASP A 289 -18.44 -7.86 -0.09
CA ASP A 289 -19.00 -8.52 1.08
C ASP A 289 -18.40 -7.99 2.38
N GLY A 290 -17.11 -7.64 2.38
CA GLY A 290 -16.44 -6.97 3.49
C GLY A 290 -17.12 -5.64 3.84
N LEU A 291 -17.41 -4.79 2.84
CA LEU A 291 -18.10 -3.51 3.05
C LEU A 291 -19.50 -3.66 3.67
N LYS A 292 -20.19 -4.77 3.39
CA LYS A 292 -21.52 -5.07 3.99
C LYS A 292 -21.42 -5.59 5.42
N ARG A 293 -20.30 -6.23 5.79
CA ARG A 293 -20.10 -6.86 7.09
C ARG A 293 -19.55 -5.91 8.15
N ILE A 294 -18.72 -4.94 7.76
CA ILE A 294 -18.17 -3.97 8.70
C ILE A 294 -19.10 -2.77 8.87
N LYS A 295 -19.03 -2.13 10.04
CA LYS A 295 -19.79 -0.91 10.31
C LYS A 295 -19.35 0.19 9.34
N GLN A 296 -20.31 0.76 8.62
CA GLN A 296 -20.06 1.91 7.75
C GLN A 296 -19.61 3.12 8.59
N PRO A 297 -18.57 3.86 8.15
CA PRO A 297 -18.25 5.16 8.72
C PRO A 297 -19.43 6.14 8.63
N ASP A 298 -19.44 7.12 9.53
CA ASP A 298 -20.42 8.19 9.51
C ASP A 298 -20.26 9.03 8.23
N LEU A 299 -21.37 9.21 7.50
CA LEU A 299 -21.38 9.97 6.25
C LEU A 299 -21.31 11.49 6.49
N GLU A 300 -21.47 11.92 7.74
CA GLU A 300 -21.24 13.31 8.15
C GLU A 300 -19.96 13.45 8.98
N ASP A 301 -19.05 12.47 8.92
CA ASP A 301 -17.67 12.66 9.37
C ASP A 301 -16.80 13.27 8.25
N LYS A 302 -16.23 14.44 8.54
CA LYS A 302 -15.41 15.17 7.56
C LYS A 302 -14.17 14.38 7.15
N ALA A 303 -13.53 13.65 8.08
CA ALA A 303 -12.32 12.90 7.75
C ALA A 303 -12.61 11.76 6.77
N PHE A 304 -13.74 11.05 6.93
CA PHE A 304 -14.19 10.05 5.98
C PHE A 304 -14.49 10.66 4.59
N ILE A 305 -15.24 11.76 4.54
CA ILE A 305 -15.56 12.43 3.27
C ILE A 305 -14.31 12.95 2.56
N ASP A 306 -13.39 13.59 3.28
CA ASP A 306 -12.10 14.04 2.74
C ASP A 306 -11.31 12.86 2.16
N ARG A 307 -11.33 11.70 2.84
CA ARG A 307 -10.64 10.49 2.40
C ARG A 307 -11.26 9.88 1.14
N LEU A 308 -12.59 9.89 1.02
CA LEU A 308 -13.30 9.47 -0.20
C LEU A 308 -12.95 10.37 -1.39
N TYR A 309 -12.93 11.70 -1.20
CA TYR A 309 -12.49 12.63 -2.24
C TYR A 309 -11.04 12.40 -2.63
N GLN A 310 -10.14 12.22 -1.65
CA GLN A 310 -8.73 11.94 -1.93
C GLN A 310 -8.56 10.65 -2.74
N MET A 311 -9.31 9.58 -2.40
CA MET A 311 -9.26 8.33 -3.14
C MET A 311 -9.80 8.48 -4.57
N TYR A 312 -10.91 9.20 -4.76
CA TYR A 312 -11.47 9.47 -6.09
C TYR A 312 -10.49 10.25 -6.97
N GLN A 313 -9.99 11.37 -6.44
CA GLN A 313 -9.22 12.38 -7.19
C GLN A 313 -7.74 12.03 -7.34
N GLY A 314 -7.19 11.14 -6.50
CA GLY A 314 -5.75 10.94 -6.40
C GLY A 314 -5.05 12.11 -5.69
N SER A 315 -3.72 12.19 -5.82
CA SER A 315 -2.91 13.16 -5.07
C SER A 315 -2.67 14.49 -5.80
N ASN A 316 -3.16 14.68 -7.03
CA ASN A 316 -2.86 15.91 -7.78
C ASN A 316 -4.12 16.68 -8.23
N ARG A 317 -4.13 17.97 -7.87
CA ARG A 317 -5.10 19.00 -8.27
C ARG A 317 -4.45 20.05 -9.20
N GLY A 318 -3.21 19.85 -9.67
CA GLY A 318 -2.44 20.78 -10.50
C GLY A 318 -1.28 20.12 -11.29
N LYS A 319 -0.31 20.91 -11.79
CA LYS A 319 0.90 20.37 -12.43
C LYS A 319 1.76 19.65 -11.37
N PRO A 320 2.40 18.51 -11.70
CA PRO A 320 3.34 17.85 -10.79
C PRO A 320 4.39 18.85 -10.29
N ILE A 321 4.67 18.81 -8.99
CA ILE A 321 5.79 19.56 -8.41
C ILE A 321 7.08 18.85 -8.85
N PRO A 322 8.00 19.53 -9.57
CA PRO A 322 9.27 18.92 -9.97
C PRO A 322 9.99 18.34 -8.75
N GLY A 323 10.38 17.08 -8.82
CA GLY A 323 11.05 16.35 -7.72
C GLY A 323 10.13 15.64 -6.72
N GLN A 324 8.79 15.73 -6.86
CA GLN A 324 7.83 14.94 -6.07
C GLN A 324 6.94 14.05 -6.94
N GLU A 325 7.34 13.83 -8.19
CA GLU A 325 6.53 13.17 -9.21
C GLU A 325 6.13 11.75 -8.81
N ASP A 326 7.04 11.04 -8.14
CA ASP A 326 6.85 9.64 -7.71
C ASP A 326 5.80 9.47 -6.60
N VAL A 327 5.43 10.55 -5.91
CA VAL A 327 4.46 10.52 -4.80
C VAL A 327 3.04 10.80 -5.30
N PHE A 328 2.85 11.27 -6.54
CA PHE A 328 1.53 11.56 -7.08
C PHE A 328 0.75 10.30 -7.42
N ARG A 329 -0.40 10.11 -6.75
CA ARG A 329 -1.35 9.05 -7.08
C ARG A 329 -2.26 9.47 -8.23
N GLN A 330 -2.49 8.53 -9.15
CA GLN A 330 -3.50 8.64 -10.19
C GLN A 330 -4.91 8.65 -9.60
N GLN A 331 -5.88 9.09 -10.40
CA GLN A 331 -7.29 8.96 -10.05
C GLN A 331 -7.69 7.48 -9.96
N SER A 332 -8.73 7.19 -9.17
CA SER A 332 -9.25 5.83 -9.04
C SER A 332 -9.91 5.32 -10.32
N SER A 333 -9.97 3.99 -10.47
CA SER A 333 -10.69 3.36 -11.58
C SER A 333 -12.19 3.67 -11.54
N ASN A 334 -12.87 3.56 -12.69
CA ASN A 334 -14.31 3.86 -12.77
C ASN A 334 -15.18 3.06 -11.80
N VAL A 335 -14.80 1.80 -11.52
CA VAL A 335 -15.53 0.94 -10.57
C VAL A 335 -15.44 1.51 -9.16
N VAL A 336 -14.24 1.91 -8.74
CA VAL A 336 -13.99 2.54 -7.43
C VAL A 336 -14.66 3.92 -7.36
N LYS A 337 -14.56 4.73 -8.42
CA LYS A 337 -15.25 6.03 -8.51
C LYS A 337 -16.75 5.87 -8.32
N LEU A 338 -17.39 4.93 -9.01
CA LEU A 338 -18.83 4.65 -8.85
C LEU A 338 -19.19 4.26 -7.42
N ARG A 339 -18.35 3.43 -6.77
CA ARG A 339 -18.54 3.06 -5.37
C ARG A 339 -18.49 4.28 -4.45
N ILE A 340 -17.49 5.14 -4.63
CA ILE A 340 -17.32 6.37 -3.86
C ILE A 340 -18.52 7.32 -4.07
N MET A 341 -18.97 7.50 -5.31
CA MET A 341 -20.14 8.34 -5.62
C MET A 341 -21.41 7.90 -4.88
N GLY A 342 -21.58 6.59 -4.67
CA GLY A 342 -22.70 6.03 -3.90
C GLY A 342 -22.74 6.45 -2.42
N TYR A 343 -21.58 6.78 -1.84
CA TYR A 343 -21.47 7.32 -0.47
C TYR A 343 -21.56 8.84 -0.47
N LEU A 344 -20.83 9.53 -1.36
CA LEU A 344 -20.85 11.00 -1.43
C LEU A 344 -22.25 11.56 -1.73
N SER A 345 -23.04 10.87 -2.55
CA SER A 345 -24.42 11.26 -2.90
C SER A 345 -25.44 11.05 -1.78
N LYS A 346 -24.98 10.72 -0.56
CA LYS A 346 -25.79 10.59 0.64
C LYS A 346 -25.29 11.48 1.78
N SER A 347 -24.22 12.25 1.55
CA SER A 347 -23.58 13.08 2.57
C SER A 347 -23.84 14.56 2.32
N LYS A 348 -24.26 15.30 3.35
CA LYS A 348 -24.39 16.75 3.25
C LYS A 348 -23.02 17.42 3.22
N ILE A 349 -22.09 16.99 4.08
CA ILE A 349 -20.70 17.51 4.07
C ILE A 349 -20.06 17.35 2.70
N ALA A 350 -20.24 16.21 2.03
CA ALA A 350 -19.75 16.02 0.67
C ALA A 350 -20.29 17.09 -0.29
N SER A 351 -21.59 17.39 -0.23
CA SER A 351 -22.21 18.38 -1.10
C SER A 351 -21.61 19.79 -0.97
N GLU A 352 -21.04 20.12 0.19
CA GLU A 352 -20.45 21.43 0.48
C GLU A 352 -18.91 21.44 0.43
N SER A 353 -18.28 20.31 0.08
CA SER A 353 -16.83 20.13 0.09
C SER A 353 -16.18 20.68 -1.19
N PHE A 354 -16.21 22.00 -1.37
CA PHE A 354 -15.61 22.67 -2.53
C PHE A 354 -14.09 22.87 -2.39
N PRO A 355 -13.32 22.79 -3.48
CA PRO A 355 -13.76 22.60 -4.87
C PRO A 355 -14.01 21.12 -5.26
N SER A 356 -13.78 20.15 -4.37
CA SER A 356 -13.82 18.73 -4.70
C SER A 356 -15.18 18.25 -5.20
N ALA A 357 -16.28 18.68 -4.58
CA ALA A 357 -17.63 18.34 -5.01
C ALA A 357 -17.88 18.71 -6.48
N LEU A 358 -17.53 19.94 -6.86
CA LEU A 358 -17.65 20.44 -8.23
C LEU A 358 -16.75 19.67 -9.21
N GLN A 359 -15.51 19.41 -8.81
CA GLN A 359 -14.54 18.71 -9.64
C GLN A 359 -14.99 17.29 -10.00
N ILE A 360 -15.43 16.50 -9.00
CA ILE A 360 -15.86 15.12 -9.27
C ILE A 360 -17.19 15.08 -10.04
N SER A 361 -18.07 16.07 -9.87
CA SER A 361 -19.27 16.21 -10.69
C SER A 361 -18.90 16.33 -12.16
N PHE A 362 -17.96 17.21 -12.51
CA PHE A 362 -17.53 17.37 -13.90
C PHE A 362 -16.62 16.26 -14.41
N ASP A 363 -15.82 15.61 -13.56
CA ASP A 363 -15.10 14.40 -13.95
C ASP A 363 -16.07 13.28 -14.33
N CYS A 364 -17.19 13.13 -13.60
CA CYS A 364 -18.24 12.19 -13.96
C CYS A 364 -18.92 12.54 -15.31
N LEU A 365 -19.09 13.82 -15.64
CA LEU A 365 -19.78 14.23 -16.86
C LEU A 365 -18.88 14.28 -18.10
N TYR A 366 -17.61 14.69 -17.91
CA TYR A 366 -16.70 15.08 -18.99
C TYR A 366 -15.30 14.48 -18.86
N GLY A 367 -15.04 13.68 -17.83
CA GLY A 367 -13.74 13.06 -17.63
C GLY A 367 -13.36 12.18 -18.83
N PRO A 368 -12.07 12.08 -19.17
CA PRO A 368 -11.61 11.39 -20.38
C PRO A 368 -11.97 9.90 -20.39
N ASN A 369 -12.13 9.30 -19.21
CA ASN A 369 -12.49 7.90 -19.04
C ASN A 369 -13.95 7.72 -18.58
N THR A 370 -14.82 8.73 -18.68
CA THR A 370 -16.20 8.61 -18.19
C THR A 370 -17.02 7.59 -18.99
N ASN A 371 -18.11 7.12 -18.39
CA ASN A 371 -19.09 6.23 -19.01
C ASN A 371 -20.50 6.57 -18.52
N THR A 372 -21.52 5.96 -19.14
CA THR A 372 -22.94 6.20 -18.81
C THR A 372 -23.24 6.06 -17.31
N LYS A 373 -22.66 5.07 -16.63
CA LYS A 373 -22.87 4.87 -15.19
C LYS A 373 -22.32 6.03 -14.37
N LEU A 374 -21.11 6.50 -14.70
CA LEU A 374 -20.49 7.64 -14.02
C LEU A 374 -21.26 8.93 -14.31
N VAL A 375 -21.69 9.14 -15.55
CA VAL A 375 -22.52 10.28 -15.92
C VAL A 375 -23.79 10.32 -15.06
N MET A 376 -24.50 9.19 -14.95
CA MET A 376 -25.70 9.08 -14.12
C MET A 376 -25.41 9.34 -12.64
N ALA A 377 -24.32 8.80 -12.11
CA ALA A 377 -23.89 9.05 -10.73
C ALA A 377 -23.53 10.52 -10.49
N GLY A 378 -22.82 11.15 -11.44
CA GLY A 378 -22.46 12.57 -11.41
C GLY A 378 -23.69 13.47 -11.44
N MET A 379 -24.64 13.18 -12.32
CA MET A 379 -25.91 13.89 -12.41
C MET A 379 -26.73 13.78 -11.11
N ALA A 380 -26.83 12.57 -10.55
CA ALA A 380 -27.48 12.35 -9.26
C ALA A 380 -26.80 13.16 -8.14
N PHE A 381 -25.46 13.22 -8.15
CA PHE A 381 -24.70 14.01 -7.18
C PHE A 381 -24.89 15.52 -7.36
N VAL A 382 -24.97 16.03 -8.60
CA VAL A 382 -25.28 17.45 -8.84
C VAL A 382 -26.69 17.80 -8.32
N GLN A 383 -27.68 16.93 -8.50
CA GLN A 383 -28.98 17.12 -7.87
C GLN A 383 -28.90 17.08 -6.35
N TRP A 384 -28.07 16.20 -5.79
CA TRP A 384 -27.84 16.13 -4.35
C TRP A 384 -27.25 17.43 -3.82
N ILE A 385 -26.24 18.00 -4.49
CA ILE A 385 -25.69 19.33 -4.20
C ILE A 385 -26.80 20.38 -4.21
N ALA A 386 -27.61 20.43 -5.27
CA ALA A 386 -28.70 21.40 -5.38
C ALA A 386 -29.73 21.29 -4.23
N ARG A 387 -29.99 20.08 -3.73
CA ARG A 387 -30.97 19.82 -2.65
C ARG A 387 -30.41 19.98 -1.24
N MET A 388 -29.14 19.64 -1.01
CA MET A 388 -28.60 19.49 0.35
C MET A 388 -27.66 20.60 0.78
N SER A 389 -26.97 21.24 -0.17
CA SER A 389 -26.08 22.35 0.15
C SER A 389 -26.87 23.56 0.66
N SER A 390 -26.27 24.26 1.61
CA SER A 390 -26.75 25.54 2.10
C SER A 390 -26.68 26.61 1.01
N GLN A 391 -27.50 27.65 1.15
CA GLN A 391 -27.53 28.75 0.21
C GLN A 391 -26.17 29.42 0.06
N ALA A 392 -25.46 29.62 1.19
CA ALA A 392 -24.13 30.20 1.22
C ALA A 392 -23.10 29.35 0.45
N ALA A 393 -23.20 28.02 0.52
CA ALA A 393 -22.28 27.11 -0.15
C ALA A 393 -22.55 26.99 -1.66
N ILE A 394 -23.82 26.97 -2.09
CA ILE A 394 -24.18 26.75 -3.49
C ILE A 394 -24.14 28.03 -4.34
N THR A 395 -24.44 29.20 -3.77
CA THR A 395 -24.53 30.46 -4.52
C THR A 395 -23.26 30.75 -5.35
N PRO A 396 -22.03 30.60 -4.82
CA PRO A 396 -20.80 30.88 -5.59
C PRO A 396 -20.54 29.93 -6.76
N ILE A 397 -21.05 28.69 -6.68
CA ILE A 397 -20.76 27.62 -7.65
C ILE A 397 -21.92 27.32 -8.59
N ALA A 398 -23.13 27.82 -8.29
CA ALA A 398 -24.33 27.65 -9.09
C ALA A 398 -24.17 28.06 -10.57
N PRO A 399 -23.57 29.23 -10.92
CA PRO A 399 -23.39 29.60 -12.33
C PRO A 399 -22.53 28.60 -13.11
N VAL A 400 -21.52 28.03 -12.44
CA VAL A 400 -20.63 27.03 -13.03
C VAL A 400 -21.37 25.72 -13.27
N LEU A 401 -22.14 25.25 -12.28
CA LEU A 401 -22.98 24.06 -12.44
C LEU A 401 -24.02 24.21 -13.56
N VAL A 402 -24.70 25.36 -13.63
CA VAL A 402 -25.68 25.65 -14.69
C VAL A 402 -25.01 25.64 -16.06
N SER A 403 -23.87 26.32 -16.21
CA SER A 403 -23.11 26.34 -17.46
C SER A 403 -22.70 24.94 -17.90
N GLY A 404 -22.22 24.11 -16.96
CA GLY A 404 -21.91 22.70 -17.20
C GLY A 404 -23.13 21.93 -17.66
N LEU A 405 -24.23 21.93 -16.90
CA LEU A 405 -25.44 21.20 -17.26
C LEU A 405 -26.02 21.62 -18.63
N LEU A 406 -26.03 22.92 -18.94
CA LEU A 406 -26.48 23.42 -20.25
C LEU A 406 -25.53 23.03 -21.40
N LYS A 407 -24.22 22.91 -21.13
CA LYS A 407 -23.29 22.34 -22.09
C LYS A 407 -23.63 20.86 -22.33
N TYR A 408 -23.83 20.08 -21.27
CA TYR A 408 -24.18 18.67 -21.37
C TYR A 408 -25.46 18.44 -22.21
N THR A 409 -26.53 19.19 -21.93
CA THR A 409 -27.80 19.04 -22.66
C THR A 409 -27.68 19.38 -24.13
N ARG A 410 -26.90 20.41 -24.50
CA ARG A 410 -26.65 20.79 -25.90
C ARG A 410 -25.83 19.74 -26.65
N GLU A 411 -24.74 19.26 -26.03
CA GLU A 411 -23.88 18.24 -26.66
C GLU A 411 -24.59 16.89 -26.84
N ASN A 412 -25.65 16.64 -26.06
CA ASN A 412 -26.41 15.39 -26.11
C ASN A 412 -27.85 15.59 -26.60
N GLU A 413 -28.17 16.68 -27.27
CA GLU A 413 -29.54 16.98 -27.71
C GLU A 413 -30.12 15.87 -28.59
N GLU A 414 -29.36 15.44 -29.60
CA GLU A 414 -29.73 14.40 -30.56
C GLU A 414 -29.50 12.96 -30.05
N ALA A 415 -28.87 12.77 -28.90
CA ALA A 415 -28.58 11.44 -28.39
C ALA A 415 -29.86 10.73 -27.93
N VAL A 416 -30.26 9.64 -28.59
CA VAL A 416 -31.50 8.89 -28.30
C VAL A 416 -31.19 7.60 -27.54
N GLY A 417 -32.07 7.24 -26.60
CA GLY A 417 -32.01 5.98 -25.88
C GLY A 417 -32.27 6.17 -24.38
N LEU A 418 -32.73 5.11 -23.71
CA LEU A 418 -33.19 5.16 -22.32
C LEU A 418 -32.18 5.84 -21.38
N ASP A 419 -30.89 5.51 -21.51
CA ASP A 419 -29.84 6.07 -20.67
C ASP A 419 -29.58 7.56 -20.97
N SER A 420 -29.64 7.96 -22.24
CA SER A 420 -29.47 9.36 -22.67
C SER A 420 -30.65 10.21 -22.21
N ASP A 421 -31.87 9.71 -22.39
CA ASP A 421 -33.10 10.37 -21.98
C ASP A 421 -33.14 10.52 -20.44
N ALA A 422 -32.71 9.49 -19.71
CA ALA A 422 -32.55 9.56 -18.28
C ALA A 422 -31.52 10.64 -17.90
N ALA A 423 -30.31 10.63 -18.48
CA ALA A 423 -29.28 11.62 -18.17
C ALA A 423 -29.73 13.06 -18.44
N LYS A 424 -30.42 13.31 -19.57
CA LYS A 424 -31.04 14.62 -19.87
C LYS A 424 -32.11 14.98 -18.85
N GLY A 425 -32.99 14.04 -18.49
CA GLY A 425 -33.98 14.23 -17.43
C GLY A 425 -33.35 14.63 -16.10
N PHE A 426 -32.26 13.97 -15.71
CA PHE A 426 -31.52 14.34 -14.51
C PHE A 426 -30.92 15.76 -14.62
N ALA A 427 -30.38 16.13 -15.77
CA ALA A 427 -29.80 17.46 -16.01
C ALA A 427 -30.86 18.56 -15.89
N TYR A 428 -32.04 18.39 -16.50
CA TYR A 428 -33.14 19.35 -16.40
C TYR A 428 -33.65 19.52 -14.97
N VAL A 429 -33.77 18.42 -14.22
CA VAL A 429 -34.14 18.48 -12.79
C VAL A 429 -33.07 19.23 -11.99
N ALA A 430 -31.79 18.97 -12.23
CA ALA A 430 -30.71 19.68 -11.56
C ALA A 430 -30.74 21.19 -11.88
N LEU A 431 -30.91 21.57 -13.15
CA LEU A 431 -31.07 22.96 -13.58
C LEU A 431 -32.24 23.65 -12.86
N SER A 432 -33.39 22.98 -12.78
CA SER A 432 -34.57 23.50 -12.08
C SER A 432 -34.31 23.70 -10.58
N LEU A 433 -33.65 22.75 -9.93
CA LEU A 433 -33.32 22.84 -8.50
C LEU A 433 -32.33 23.97 -8.22
N ILE A 434 -31.29 24.10 -9.04
CA ILE A 434 -30.29 25.17 -8.87
C ILE A 434 -30.92 26.53 -9.12
N SER A 435 -31.80 26.67 -10.11
CA SER A 435 -32.45 27.96 -10.41
C SER A 435 -33.40 28.47 -9.32
N LYS A 436 -33.80 27.59 -8.37
CA LYS A 436 -34.64 27.94 -7.21
C LYS A 436 -33.82 28.34 -5.98
N ARG A 437 -32.50 28.16 -6.03
CA ARG A 437 -31.55 28.60 -5.01
C ARG A 437 -31.00 29.93 -5.45
#